data_AF-A0A357NEW6-F1
#
_entry.id   AF-A0A357NEW6-F1
#
_cell.length_a   1.000
_cell.length_b   1.000
_cell.length_c   1.000
_cell.angle_alpha   90.00
_cell.angle_beta   90.00
_cell.angle_gamma   90.00
#
_symmetry.space_group_name_H-M   'P 1'
#
loop_
_entity.id
_entity.type
_entity.pdbx_description
1 polymer ?
#
loop_
_entity_poly.entity_id
_entity_poly.type
_entity_poly.pdbx_seq_one_letter_code
_entity_poly.pdbx_strand_id
1 'polypeptide(L)' 'MRIIVQKFGGTSVSTVERRQQVLEKIVKAKNGGYTPVVVVSAMGRKGEPYATDTLIDLVRGVNRDVA' A
#
# COMPACT_ATOMS: atom_id res chain seq x y z
N MET A 1 -12.67 -13.89 -18.65
CA MET A 1 -11.57 -13.53 -17.73
C MET A 1 -12.18 -12.95 -16.46
N ARG A 2 -11.97 -13.55 -15.28
CA ARG A 2 -12.57 -13.06 -14.02
C ARG A 2 -11.59 -12.14 -13.30
N ILE A 3 -11.88 -10.85 -13.23
CA ILE A 3 -11.00 -9.87 -12.56
C ILE A 3 -11.50 -9.66 -11.13
N ILE A 4 -10.57 -9.52 -10.19
CA ILE A 4 -10.87 -9.07 -8.82
C ILE A 4 -9.90 -7.95 -8.44
N VAL A 5 -10.42 -6.85 -7.89
CA VAL A 5 -9.59 -5.76 -7.37
C VAL A 5 -9.40 -5.97 -5.87
N GLN A 6 -8.15 -6.04 -5.42
CA GLN A 6 -7.82 -6.17 -4.01
C GLN A 6 -7.02 -4.95 -3.56
N LYS A 7 -7.59 -4.16 -2.65
CA LYS A 7 -6.93 -2.98 -2.09
C LYS A 7 -6.37 -3.27 -0.70
N PHE A 8 -5.12 -2.91 -0.47
CA PHE A 8 -4.45 -3.03 0.82
C PHE A 8 -3.98 -1.65 1.30
N GLY A 9 -4.33 -1.29 2.54
CA GLY A 9 -3.90 -0.03 3.15
C GLY A 9 -2.45 -0.08 3.63
N GLY A 10 -1.89 1.08 3.99
CA GLY A 10 -0.48 1.20 4.42
C GLY A 10 -0.13 0.30 5.61
N THR A 11 -1.06 0.14 6.56
CA THR A 11 -0.91 -0.78 7.69
C THR A 11 -0.76 -2.24 7.25
N SER A 12 -1.44 -2.66 6.18
CA SER A 12 -1.37 -4.03 5.65
C SER A 12 -0.04 -4.32 4.95
N VAL A 13 0.73 -3.29 4.59
CA VAL A 13 2.01 -3.44 3.87
C VAL A 13 3.21 -2.94 4.68
N SER A 14 3.00 -2.56 5.95
CA SER A 14 4.00 -1.87 6.77
C SER A 14 5.16 -2.75 7.24
N THR A 15 4.96 -4.07 7.33
CA THR A 15 6.03 -5.00 7.74
C THR A 15 6.14 -6.16 6.75
N VAL A 16 7.26 -6.88 6.80
CA VAL A 16 7.50 -8.06 5.96
C VAL A 16 6.41 -9.11 6.21
N GLU A 17 6.08 -9.37 7.48
CA GLU A 17 5.11 -10.37 7.90
C GLU A 17 3.70 -10.03 7.40
N ARG A 18 3.31 -8.74 7.48
CA ARG A 18 2.02 -8.29 6.96
C ARG A 18 1.96 -8.39 5.44
N ARG A 19 3.07 -8.10 4.74
CA ARG A 19 3.15 -8.31 3.29
C ARG A 19 3.00 -9.78 2.92
N GLN A 20 3.55 -10.70 3.71
CA GLN A 20 3.37 -12.13 3.49
C GLN A 20 1.88 -12.53 3.58
N GLN A 21 1.15 -12.02 4.58
CA GLN A 21 -0.30 -12.24 4.71
C GLN A 21 -1.11 -11.65 3.53
N VAL A 22 -0.66 -10.53 2.98
CA VAL A 22 -1.25 -9.93 1.77
C VAL A 22 -1.01 -10.82 0.54
N LEU A 23 0.21 -11.34 0.38
CA LEU A 23 0.57 -12.26 -0.71
C LEU A 23 -0.30 -13.52 -0.68
N GLU A 24 -0.55 -14.11 0.49
CA GLU A 24 -1.43 -15.27 0.64
C GLU A 24 -2.83 -15.02 0.08
N LYS A 25 -3.41 -13.83 0.33
CA LYS A 25 -4.73 -13.45 -0.19
C LYS A 25 -4.74 -13.29 -1.71
N ILE A 26 -3.68 -12.70 -2.26
CA ILE A 26 -3.52 -12.51 -3.71
C ILE A 26 -3.36 -13.86 -4.41
N VAL A 27 -2.49 -14.73 -3.88
CA VAL A 27 -2.24 -16.07 -4.42
C VAL A 27 -3.50 -16.92 -4.33
N LYS A 28 -4.24 -16.87 -3.22
CA LYS A 28 -5.52 -17.57 -3.07
C LYS A 28 -6.51 -17.17 -4.16
N ALA A 29 -6.63 -15.88 -4.47
CA ALA A 29 -7.51 -15.42 -5.54
C ALA A 29 -7.03 -15.85 -6.93
N LYS A 30 -5.72 -15.76 -7.19
CA LYS A 30 -5.12 -16.27 -8.44
C LYS A 30 -5.42 -17.75 -8.63
N ASN A 31 -5.17 -18.57 -7.61
CA ASN A 31 -5.43 -20.01 -7.62
C ASN A 31 -6.93 -20.34 -7.72
N GLY A 32 -7.80 -19.46 -7.23
CA GLY A 32 -9.25 -19.54 -7.42
C GLY A 32 -9.71 -19.22 -8.86
N GLY A 33 -8.79 -18.96 -9.79
CA GLY A 33 -9.06 -18.66 -11.19
C GLY A 33 -9.51 -17.23 -11.45
N TYR A 34 -9.06 -16.29 -10.62
CA TYR A 34 -9.18 -14.86 -10.86
C TYR A 34 -7.86 -14.28 -11.41
N THR A 35 -7.96 -13.16 -12.11
CA THR A 35 -6.86 -12.28 -12.48
C THR A 35 -6.87 -11.09 -11.51
N PRO A 36 -6.11 -11.13 -10.41
CA PRO A 36 -6.13 -10.08 -9.41
C PRO A 36 -5.45 -8.81 -9.90
N VAL A 37 -6.10 -7.66 -9.71
CA VAL A 37 -5.51 -6.32 -9.80
C VAL A 37 -5.29 -5.83 -8.36
N VAL A 38 -4.04 -5.57 -8.00
CA VAL A 38 -3.67 -5.25 -6.62
C VAL A 38 -3.36 -3.76 -6.51
N VAL A 39 -4.06 -3.09 -5.60
CA VAL A 39 -3.85 -1.66 -5.29
C VAL A 39 -3.30 -1.55 -3.88
N VAL A 40 -2.20 -0.83 -3.70
CA VAL A 40 -1.58 -0.61 -2.39
C VAL A 40 -1.47 0.87 -2.08
N SER A 41 -1.70 1.23 -0.83
CA SER A 41 -1.32 2.55 -0.31
C SER A 41 0.16 2.59 0.06
N ALA A 42 0.73 3.79 0.19
CA ALA A 42 2.06 3.97 0.76
C ALA A 42 2.14 3.37 2.18
N MET A 43 3.31 2.84 2.55
CA MET A 43 3.56 2.26 3.87
C MET A 43 4.07 3.31 4.86
N GLY A 44 4.06 2.96 6.14
CA GLY A 44 4.64 3.77 7.21
C GLY A 44 3.64 4.68 7.93
N ARG A 45 4.08 5.22 9.07
CA ARG A 45 3.42 6.25 9.87
C ARG A 45 4.21 7.55 9.80
N LYS A 46 3.59 8.66 10.22
CA LYS A 46 4.26 9.96 10.29
C LYS A 46 5.61 9.87 11.02
N GLY A 47 6.66 10.35 10.39
CA GLY A 47 8.06 10.23 10.82
C GLY A 47 8.82 9.05 10.18
N GLU A 48 8.12 8.03 9.67
CA GLU A 48 8.75 6.88 9.01
C GLU A 48 8.98 7.15 7.51
N PRO A 49 9.96 6.46 6.88
CA PRO A 49 10.17 6.53 5.44
C PRO A 49 8.93 6.13 4.64
N TYR A 50 8.71 6.80 3.51
CA TYR A 50 7.62 6.55 2.56
C TYR A 50 6.19 6.80 3.08
N ALA A 51 6.01 7.18 4.35
CA ALA A 51 4.70 7.56 4.85
C ALA A 51 4.24 8.86 4.16
N THR A 52 3.00 8.86 3.68
CA THR A 52 2.42 9.99 2.94
C THR A 52 2.52 11.29 3.74
N ASP A 53 2.20 11.26 5.04
CA ASP A 53 2.29 12.44 5.90
C ASP A 53 3.73 12.96 6.06
N THR A 54 4.70 12.05 6.18
CA THR A 54 6.13 12.41 6.26
C THR A 54 6.58 13.12 4.97
N LEU A 55 6.17 12.61 3.83
CA LEU A 55 6.52 13.19 2.53
C LEU A 55 5.82 14.54 2.31
N ILE A 56 4.56 14.68 2.73
CA ILE A 56 3.86 15.97 2.69
C ILE A 56 4.59 17.01 3.54
N ASP A 57 4.98 16.66 4.77
CA ASP A 57 5.71 17.56 5.66
C ASP A 57 7.08 17.95 5.09
N LEU A 58 7.79 17.00 4.48
CA LEU A 58 9.05 17.27 3.78
C LEU A 58 8.84 18.29 2.66
N VAL A 59 7.84 18.08 1.82
CA VAL A 59 7.55 18.97 0.68
C VAL A 59 7.13 20.35 1.16
N ARG A 60 6.31 20.45 2.21
CA ARG A 60 5.93 21.73 2.83
C ARG A 60 7.10 22.48 3.45
N GLY A 61 8.13 21.77 3.90
CA GLY A 61 9.38 22.37 4.35
C GLY A 61 10.17 23.06 3.23
N VAL A 62 9.99 22.62 1.98
CA VAL A 62 10.65 23.18 0.78
C VAL A 62 9.77 24.20 0.06
N ASN A 63 8.47 23.92 -0.08
CA ASN A 63 7.49 24.78 -0.73
C ASN A 63 6.25 24.92 0.17
N ARG A 64 6.06 26.10 0.75
CA ARG A 64 4.98 26.39 1.70
C ARG A 64 3.60 26.48 1.06
N ASP A 65 3.51 26.58 -0.26
CA ASP A 65 2.26 26.73 -1.01
C ASP A 65 1.68 25.38 -1.47
N VAL A 66 2.26 24.27 -1.02
CA VAL A 66 1.73 22.92 -1.26
C VAL A 66 0.47 22.73 -0.42
N ALA A 67 -0.68 22.69 -1.10
CA ALA A 67 -2.01 22.41 -0.55
C ALA A 67 -2.00 21.16 0.36
#